data_AF-A0A6P1C7X0-F1
#
_entry.id   AF-A0A6P1C7X0-F1
#
_cell.length_a   1.000
_cell.length_b   1.000
_cell.length_c   1.000
_cell.angle_alpha   90.00
_cell.angle_beta   90.00
_cell.angle_gamma   90.00
#
_symmetry.space_group_name_H-M   'P 1'
#
loop_
_entity.id
_entity.type
_entity.pdbx_description
1 polymer ?
#
loop_
_entity_poly.entity_id
_entity_poly.type
_entity_poly.pdbx_seq_one_letter_code
_entity_poly.pdbx_strand_id
1 'polypeptide(L)' 'MKPEEIKKLDAYFKRTFNPQVVVKARPRKNDSAEVYLGEEFLGVVYIDDEDGDRSYNFSMAILDVDL' A
#
# COMPACT_ATOMS: atom_id res chain seq x y z
N MET A 1 6.38 -2.81 -8.42
CA MET A 1 6.57 -3.54 -7.18
C MET A 1 6.46 -4.99 -7.56
N LYS A 2 7.36 -5.87 -7.09
CA LYS A 2 7.30 -7.28 -7.47
C LYS A 2 6.08 -7.94 -6.79
N PRO A 3 5.47 -8.98 -7.39
CA PRO A 3 4.31 -9.66 -6.79
C PRO A 3 4.53 -10.16 -5.36
N GLU A 4 5.75 -10.59 -5.04
CA GLU A 4 6.13 -11.03 -3.69
C GLU A 4 6.10 -9.91 -2.66
N GLU A 5 6.44 -8.68 -3.06
CA GLU A 5 6.45 -7.51 -2.20
C GLU A 5 5.03 -7.06 -1.90
N ILE A 6 4.16 -7.10 -2.90
CA ILE A 6 2.73 -6.85 -2.74
C ILE A 6 2.15 -7.85 -1.72
N LYS A 7 2.48 -9.14 -1.82
CA LYS A 7 2.04 -10.15 -0.82
C LYS A 7 2.55 -9.86 0.59
N LYS A 8 3.80 -9.42 0.72
CA LYS A 8 4.38 -9.05 2.03
C LYS A 8 3.70 -7.83 2.63
N LEU A 9 3.44 -6.80 1.82
CA LEU A 9 2.73 -5.60 2.23
C LEU A 9 1.28 -5.94 2.61
N ASP A 10 0.57 -6.72 1.79
CA ASP A 10 -0.79 -7.20 2.07
C ASP A 10 -0.87 -7.89 3.44
N ALA A 11 0.03 -8.83 3.70
CA ALA A 11 0.10 -9.51 5.00
C ALA A 11 0.45 -8.57 6.17
N TYR A 12 1.31 -7.57 5.93
CA TYR A 12 1.65 -6.55 6.92
C TYR A 12 0.45 -5.67 7.25
N PHE A 13 -0.22 -5.07 6.25
CA PHE A 13 -1.39 -4.22 6.47
C PHE A 13 -2.54 -4.97 7.13
N LYS A 14 -2.75 -6.24 6.75
CA LYS A 14 -3.76 -7.10 7.38
C LYS A 14 -3.52 -7.33 8.86
N ARG A 15 -2.26 -7.56 9.24
CA ARG A 15 -1.87 -7.78 10.63
C ARG A 15 -1.85 -6.48 11.45
N THR A 16 -1.44 -5.37 10.84
CA THR A 16 -1.24 -4.09 11.54
C THR A 16 -2.53 -3.30 11.69
N PHE A 17 -3.41 -3.31 10.68
CA PHE A 17 -4.59 -2.43 10.63
C PHE A 17 -5.90 -3.22 10.60
N ASN A 18 -6.16 -4.00 9.55
CA ASN A 18 -7.42 -4.71 9.39
C ASN A 18 -7.27 -5.93 8.45
N PRO A 19 -7.72 -7.15 8.84
CA PRO A 19 -7.61 -8.37 8.02
C PRO A 19 -8.25 -8.31 6.62
N GLN A 20 -9.16 -7.35 6.39
CA GLN A 20 -9.85 -7.15 5.12
C GLN A 20 -9.12 -6.19 4.16
N VAL A 21 -7.99 -5.60 4.58
CA VAL A 21 -7.18 -4.76 3.68
C VAL A 21 -6.70 -5.57 2.48
N VAL A 22 -6.64 -4.94 1.31
CA VAL A 22 -6.08 -5.53 0.09
C VAL A 22 -5.09 -4.57 -0.54
N VAL A 23 -3.89 -5.06 -0.83
CA VAL A 23 -2.88 -4.31 -1.61
C VAL A 23 -2.93 -4.74 -3.08
N LYS A 24 -3.15 -3.79 -3.99
CA LYS A 24 -3.31 -4.03 -5.43
C LYS A 24 -2.17 -3.38 -6.23
N ALA A 25 -1.65 -4.13 -7.21
CA ALA A 25 -0.68 -3.59 -8.15
C ALA A 25 -1.33 -2.50 -9.02
N ARG A 26 -0.60 -1.43 -9.28
CA ARG A 26 -1.04 -0.38 -10.21
C ARG A 26 -0.69 -0.74 -11.65
N PRO A 27 -1.62 -0.59 -12.62
CA PRO A 27 -1.30 -0.83 -14.02
C PRO A 27 -0.13 0.03 -14.48
N ARG A 28 0.87 -0.60 -15.13
CA ARG A 28 2.06 0.07 -15.71
C ARG A 28 2.95 0.81 -14.70
N LYS A 29 2.76 0.61 -13.39
CA LYS A 29 3.58 1.20 -12.34
C LYS A 29 4.31 0.12 -11.57
N ASN A 30 5.63 0.23 -11.50
CA ASN A 30 6.51 -0.71 -10.81
C ASN A 30 7.13 -0.11 -9.53
N ASP A 31 6.73 1.09 -9.14
CA ASP A 31 7.20 1.82 -7.97
C ASP A 31 6.17 1.85 -6.85
N SER A 32 4.91 1.50 -7.11
CA SER A 32 3.80 1.72 -6.18
C SER A 32 2.69 0.67 -6.26
N ALA A 33 1.88 0.60 -5.21
CA ALA A 33 0.67 -0.20 -5.11
C ALA A 33 -0.44 0.59 -4.37
N GLU A 34 -1.70 0.28 -4.64
CA GLU A 34 -2.86 0.90 -4.00
C GLU A 34 -3.32 0.03 -2.83
N VAL A 35 -3.79 0.65 -1.75
CA VAL A 35 -4.29 -0.02 -0.54
C VAL A 35 -5.78 0.24 -0.42
N TYR A 36 -6.56 -0.83 -0.23
CA TYR A 36 -8.02 -0.79 -0.15
C TYR A 36 -8.54 -1.47 1.11
N LEU A 37 -9.72 -1.04 1.58
CA LEU A 37 -10.56 -1.78 2.52
C LEU A 37 -11.91 -2.04 1.86
N GLY A 38 -12.15 -3.27 1.41
CA GLY A 38 -13.30 -3.57 0.56
C GLY A 38 -13.22 -2.81 -0.78
N GLU A 39 -14.20 -1.93 -1.03
CA GLU A 39 -14.25 -1.05 -2.22
C GLU A 39 -13.64 0.33 -1.99
N GLU A 40 -13.32 0.66 -0.73
CA GLU A 40 -12.78 1.96 -0.33
C GLU A 40 -11.27 2.05 -0.58
N PHE A 41 -10.83 3.13 -1.23
CA PHE A 41 -9.42 3.42 -1.44
C PHE A 41 -8.85 4.13 -0.21
N LEU A 42 -7.86 3.52 0.45
CA LEU A 42 -7.21 4.09 1.62
C LEU A 42 -5.99 4.94 1.25
N GLY A 43 -5.25 4.58 0.21
CA GLY A 43 -4.02 5.28 -0.11
C GLY A 43 -3.08 4.53 -1.03
N VAL A 44 -1.86 5.06 -1.17
CA VAL A 44 -0.81 4.49 -2.02
C VAL A 44 0.39 4.15 -1.17
N VAL A 45 0.99 2.98 -1.43
CA VAL A 45 2.31 2.62 -0.92
C VAL A 45 3.34 2.67 -2.04
N TYR A 46 4.42 3.41 -1.81
CA TYR A 46 5.55 3.57 -2.72
C TYR A 46 6.75 2.78 -2.21
N ILE A 47 7.54 2.25 -3.14
CA ILE A 47 8.90 1.79 -2.86
C ILE A 47 9.75 3.02 -2.64
N ASP A 48 10.53 2.98 -1.57
CA ASP A 48 11.58 3.95 -1.30
C ASP A 48 12.89 3.16 -1.18
N ASP A 49 13.81 3.41 -2.09
CA ASP A 49 15.08 2.70 -2.21
C ASP A 49 16.30 3.62 -2.08
N GLU A 50 16.16 4.70 -1.29
CA GLU A 50 17.27 5.57 -0.94
C GLU A 50 18.40 4.82 -0.20
N ASP A 51 19.65 5.11 -0.59
CA ASP A 51 20.90 4.62 0.01
C ASP A 51 21.05 3.09 0.16
N GLY A 52 20.29 2.31 -0.60
CA GLY A 52 20.36 0.84 -0.62
C GLY A 52 19.52 0.15 0.45
N ASP A 53 18.83 0.93 1.30
CA ASP A 53 17.91 0.41 2.29
C ASP A 53 16.49 0.44 1.73
N ARG A 54 16.01 -0.75 1.34
CA ARG A 54 14.70 -0.86 0.72
C ARG A 54 13.58 -0.74 1.74
N SER A 55 12.87 0.38 1.69
CA SER A 55 11.75 0.72 2.55
C SER A 55 10.47 0.97 1.73
N TYR A 56 9.37 1.27 2.44
CA TYR A 56 8.07 1.48 1.84
C TYR A 56 7.37 2.67 2.50
N ASN A 57 6.99 3.66 1.71
CA ASN A 57 6.25 4.82 2.18
C ASN A 57 4.76 4.60 1.93
N PHE A 58 3.93 4.55 2.97
CA PHE A 58 2.48 4.53 2.85
C PHE A 58 1.91 5.93 3.10
N SER A 59 1.20 6.45 2.10
CA SER A 59 0.54 7.76 2.14
C SER A 59 -0.97 7.59 2.04
N MET A 60 -1.68 8.05 3.07
CA MET A 60 -3.15 8.11 3.16
C MET A 60 -3.57 9.55 3.40
N ALA A 61 -4.42 10.08 2.53
CA ALA A 61 -5.05 11.37 2.74
C ALA A 61 -6.31 11.17 3.55
N ILE A 62 -6.53 12.01 4.56
CA ILE A 62 -7.78 12.08 5.31
C ILE A 62 -8.39 13.44 4.98
N LEU A 63 -9.57 13.44 4.35
CA LEU A 63 -10.28 14.67 4.01
C LEU A 63 -11.34 14.98 5.07
N ASP A 64 -11.71 16.25 5.20
CA ASP A 64 -12.75 16.69 6.15
C ASP A 64 -14.12 16.00 5.88
N VAL A 65 -14.39 15.63 4.62
CA VAL A 65 -15.61 14.92 4.23
C VAL A 65 -15.64 13.45 4.66
N ASP A 66 -14.49 12.89 5.06
CA ASP A 66 -14.32 11.51 5.49
C ASP A 66 -14.32 11.35 7.03
N LEU A 67 -14.36 12.46 7.78
CA LEU A 67 -14.41 12.51 9.25
C LEU A 67 -15.86 12.57 9.77
#